data_AF-A0A6B3FGM8-F1
#
_entry.id   AF-A0A6B3FGM8-F1
#
_cell.length_a   1.000
_cell.length_b   1.000
_cell.length_c   1.000
_cell.angle_alpha   90.00
_cell.angle_beta   90.00
_cell.angle_gamma   90.00
#
_symmetry.space_group_name_H-M   'P 1'
#
loop_
_entity.id
_entity.type
_entity.pdbx_description
1 polymer ?
#
loop_
_entity_poly.entity_id
_entity_poly.type
_entity_poly.pdbx_seq_one_letter_code
_entity_poly.pdbx_strand_id
1 'polypeptide(L)'
;MKEILDAIQSQDSTAADFAALSLPESYRAITVHKDEAEMFAGLETRDKDPRKSIHLDDVPVPELGPGEALVAVMASSVNYNSVWTSIFEP
;
A
#
# COMPACT_ATOMS: atom_id res chain seq x y z
N MET A 1 10.70 6.59 -8.29
CA MET A 1 10.40 5.17 -8.02
C MET A 1 11.40 4.22 -8.68
N LYS A 2 11.64 4.29 -9.99
CA LYS A 2 12.61 3.40 -10.67
C LYS A 2 14.00 3.42 -10.03
N GLU A 3 14.53 4.60 -9.71
CA GLU A 3 15.85 4.75 -9.08
C GLU A 3 15.95 4.05 -7.72
N ILE A 4 14.88 4.06 -6.92
CA ILE A 4 14.82 3.35 -5.64
C ILE A 4 14.90 1.83 -5.88
N LEU A 5 14.17 1.31 -6.86
CA LEU A 5 14.21 -0.11 -7.20
C LEU A 5 15.60 -0.52 -7.72
N ASP A 6 16.20 0.29 -8.59
CA ASP A 6 17.53 0.06 -9.14
C ASP A 6 18.58 0.02 -8.01
N ALA A 7 18.48 0.92 -7.02
CA ALA A 7 19.33 0.90 -5.83
C ALA A 7 19.14 -0.35 -4.97
N ILE A 8 17.91 -0.85 -4.81
CA ILE A 8 17.65 -2.11 -4.07
C ILE A 8 18.25 -3.32 -4.79
N GLN A 9 18.23 -3.34 -6.12
CA GLN A 9 18.72 -4.47 -6.92
C GLN A 9 20.24 -4.47 -7.10
N SER A 10 20.89 -3.32 -6.88
CA SER A 10 22.35 -3.19 -6.91
C SER A 10 22.99 -3.85 -5.69
N GLN A 11 24.08 -4.61 -5.91
CA GLN A 11 24.86 -5.21 -4.82
C GLN A 11 25.81 -4.23 -4.15
N ASP A 12 26.11 -3.09 -4.80
CA ASP A 12 27.09 -2.12 -4.34
C ASP A 12 26.45 -0.95 -3.58
N SER A 13 25.11 -0.89 -3.51
CA SER A 13 24.40 0.19 -2.84
C SER A 13 24.63 0.18 -1.33
N THR A 14 24.93 1.36 -0.79
CA THR A 14 25.19 1.63 0.61
C THR A 14 24.05 2.41 1.26
N ALA A 15 24.03 2.49 2.59
CA ALA A 15 23.04 3.29 3.31
C ALA A 15 23.05 4.78 2.92
N ALA A 16 24.22 5.33 2.57
CA ALA A 16 24.35 6.72 2.15
C ALA A 16 23.68 6.97 0.79
N ASP A 17 23.70 5.98 -0.11
CA ASP A 17 23.05 6.09 -1.41
C ASP A 17 21.53 6.20 -1.24
N PHE A 18 20.93 5.38 -0.37
CA PHE A 18 19.50 5.48 -0.06
C PHE A 18 19.12 6.80 0.61
N ALA A 19 19.96 7.32 1.50
CA ALA A 19 19.71 8.61 2.17
C ALA A 19 19.77 9.81 1.20
N ALA A 20 20.46 9.66 0.06
CA ALA A 20 20.57 10.70 -0.96
C ALA A 20 19.45 10.64 -2.01
N LEU A 21 18.66 9.56 -2.07
CA LEU A 21 17.56 9.43 -3.03
C LEU A 21 16.43 10.40 -2.72
N SER A 22 15.90 11.04 -3.77
CA SER A 22 14.69 11.85 -3.64
C SER A 22 13.47 10.97 -3.41
N LEU A 23 12.63 11.35 -2.45
CA LEU A 23 11.32 10.72 -2.28
C LEU A 23 10.40 11.10 -3.44
N PRO A 24 9.60 10.16 -3.97
CA PRO A 24 8.58 10.49 -4.94
C PRO A 24 7.44 11.28 -4.28
N GLU A 25 6.70 12.06 -5.07
CA GLU A 25 5.51 12.78 -4.57
C GLU A 25 4.35 11.83 -4.25
N SER A 26 4.26 10.72 -5.00
CA SER A 26 3.24 9.68 -4.82
C SER A 26 3.81 8.28 -5.04
N TYR A 27 3.10 7.28 -4.54
CA TYR A 27 3.39 5.87 -4.75
C TYR A 27 2.12 5.08 -5.01
N ARG A 28 2.27 3.94 -5.69
CA ARG A 28 1.16 3.06 -6.00
C ARG A 28 0.80 2.21 -4.78
N ALA A 29 -0.47 2.18 -4.42
CA ALA A 29 -0.99 1.47 -3.26
C ALA A 29 -2.28 0.70 -3.59
N ILE A 30 -2.53 -0.35 -2.80
CA ILE A 30 -3.83 -1.00 -2.73
C ILE A 30 -4.65 -0.31 -1.66
N THR A 31 -5.82 0.20 -2.02
CA THR A 31 -6.67 1.05 -1.17
C THR A 31 -8.11 0.54 -1.13
N VAL A 32 -8.86 1.05 -0.14
CA VAL A 32 -10.33 1.01 -0.09
C VAL A 32 -10.81 2.45 0.07
N HIS A 33 -11.99 2.78 -0.43
CA HIS A 33 -12.50 4.15 -0.41
C HIS A 33 -13.63 4.31 0.61
N LYS A 34 -13.66 5.47 1.27
CA LYS A 34 -14.59 5.74 2.38
C LYS A 34 -16.04 5.81 1.92
N ASP A 35 -16.29 6.32 0.72
CA ASP A 35 -17.60 6.44 0.10
C ASP A 35 -18.18 5.10 -0.37
N GLU A 36 -17.36 4.05 -0.43
CA GLU A 36 -17.78 2.68 -0.77
C GLU A 36 -18.07 1.80 0.44
N ALA A 37 -17.93 2.30 1.66
CA ALA A 37 -18.06 1.50 2.89
C ALA A 37 -19.39 0.72 2.99
N GLU A 38 -20.46 1.23 2.38
CA GLU A 38 -21.80 0.62 2.38
C GLU A 38 -22.12 -0.17 1.08
N MET A 39 -21.15 -0.34 0.16
CA MET A 39 -21.38 -0.94 -1.16
C MET A 39 -21.88 -2.40 -1.11
N PHE A 40 -21.65 -3.09 0.01
CA PHE A 40 -22.05 -4.47 0.24
C PHE A 40 -23.24 -4.62 1.20
N ALA A 41 -23.95 -3.53 1.52
CA ALA A 41 -25.12 -3.57 2.38
C ALA A 41 -26.19 -4.53 1.80
N GLY A 42 -26.69 -5.43 2.65
CA GLY A 42 -27.72 -6.42 2.28
C GLY A 42 -27.19 -7.68 1.58
N LEU A 43 -25.88 -7.84 1.41
CA LEU A 43 -25.27 -9.08 0.91
C LEU A 43 -24.79 -9.97 2.07
N GLU A 44 -24.89 -11.28 1.88
CA GLU A 44 -24.25 -12.26 2.76
C GLU A 44 -22.72 -12.19 2.61
N THR A 45 -21.96 -12.43 3.68
CA THR A 45 -20.49 -12.35 3.69
C THR A 45 -19.82 -13.14 2.55
N ARG A 46 -20.37 -14.31 2.20
CA ARG A 46 -19.84 -15.16 1.11
C ARG A 46 -19.96 -14.52 -0.28
N ASP A 47 -20.93 -13.64 -0.47
CA ASP A 47 -21.21 -12.99 -1.75
C ASP A 47 -20.49 -11.64 -1.90
N LYS A 48 -19.85 -11.16 -0.83
CA LYS A 48 -19.00 -9.96 -0.85
C LYS A 48 -17.68 -10.30 -1.55
N ASP A 49 -17.46 -9.65 -2.69
CA ASP A 49 -16.29 -9.88 -3.56
C ASP A 49 -15.25 -8.76 -3.36
N PRO A 50 -14.09 -9.04 -2.72
CA PRO A 50 -13.01 -8.07 -2.53
C PRO A 50 -12.57 -7.32 -3.79
N ARG A 51 -12.73 -7.95 -4.97
CA ARG A 51 -12.30 -7.35 -6.24
C ARG A 51 -13.13 -6.13 -6.65
N LYS A 52 -14.27 -5.89 -5.99
CA LYS A 52 -15.13 -4.74 -6.26
C LYS A 52 -14.75 -3.49 -5.48
N SER A 53 -14.06 -3.65 -4.34
CA SER A 53 -13.73 -2.57 -3.39
C SER A 53 -12.23 -2.27 -3.31
N ILE A 54 -11.38 -3.18 -3.81
CA ILE A 54 -9.94 -2.99 -3.85
C ILE A 54 -9.56 -2.18 -5.08
N HIS A 55 -8.93 -1.03 -4.85
CA HIS A 55 -8.42 -0.15 -5.90
C HIS A 55 -6.91 -0.14 -5.94
N LEU A 56 -6.38 0.17 -7.12
CA LEU A 56 -4.95 0.41 -7.34
C LEU A 56 -4.76 1.89 -7.66
N ASP A 57 -4.36 2.67 -6.65
CA ASP A 57 -4.28 4.12 -6.74
C ASP A 57 -2.84 4.61 -6.60
N ASP A 58 -2.56 5.81 -7.13
CA ASP A 58 -1.38 6.58 -6.77
C ASP A 58 -1.74 7.54 -5.63
N VAL A 59 -1.09 7.38 -4.46
CA VAL A 59 -1.37 8.12 -3.23
C VAL A 59 -0.14 8.92 -2.78
N PRO A 60 -0.30 10.07 -2.10
CA PRO A 60 0.84 10.88 -1.68
C PRO A 60 1.71 10.15 -0.65
N VAL A 61 3.03 10.38 -0.68
CA VAL A 61 3.93 9.91 0.39
C VAL A 61 3.62 10.71 1.67
N PRO A 62 3.36 10.05 2.82
CA PRO A 62 3.04 10.74 4.07
C PRO A 62 4.27 11.42 4.69
N GLU A 63 4.04 12.40 5.55
CA GLU A 63 5.08 12.98 6.41
C GLU A 63 5.54 11.94 7.45
N LEU A 64 6.85 11.87 7.71
CA LEU A 64 7.43 10.91 8.63
C LEU A 64 7.52 11.49 10.05
N GLY A 65 6.88 10.83 11.01
CA GLY A 65 6.92 11.19 12.42
C GLY A 65 8.17 10.65 13.15
N PRO A 66 8.39 11.09 14.41
CA PRO A 66 9.48 10.59 15.23
C PRO A 66 9.37 9.08 15.49
N GLY A 67 10.44 8.34 15.20
CA GLY A 67 10.50 6.89 15.42
C GLY A 67 9.84 6.04 14.32
N GLU A 68 9.38 6.66 13.25
CA GLU A 68 8.85 5.97 12.08
C GLU A 68 9.94 5.75 11.01
N ALA A 69 9.69 4.82 10.09
CA ALA A 69 10.54 4.58 8.93
C ALA A 69 9.70 4.47 7.66
N LEU A 70 10.14 5.11 6.58
CA LEU A 70 9.60 4.87 5.25
C LEU A 70 10.32 3.66 4.63
N VAL A 71 9.55 2.65 4.22
CA VAL A 71 10.09 1.39 3.69
C VAL A 71 9.64 1.23 2.24
N ALA A 72 10.61 1.05 1.34
CA ALA A 72 10.34 0.63 -0.04
C ALA A 72 9.99 -0.86 -0.06
N VAL A 73 8.70 -1.17 -0.18
CA VAL A 73 8.18 -2.55 -0.08
C VAL A 73 8.48 -3.34 -1.36
N MET A 74 9.27 -4.42 -1.22
CA MET A 74 9.56 -5.34 -2.33
C MET A 74 8.50 -6.43 -2.50
N ALA A 75 7.92 -6.89 -1.40
CA ALA A 75 6.86 -7.88 -1.38
C ALA A 75 6.00 -7.70 -0.12
N SER A 76 4.75 -8.15 -0.21
CA SER A 76 3.79 -8.18 0.90
C SER A 76 3.00 -9.50 0.86
N SER A 77 2.04 -9.67 1.76
CA SER A 77 1.13 -10.81 1.80
C SER A 77 -0.31 -10.36 2.02
N VAL A 78 -1.25 -11.24 1.68
CA VAL A 78 -2.67 -11.08 2.02
C VAL A 78 -2.94 -11.87 3.30
N ASN A 79 -3.55 -11.23 4.29
CA ASN A 79 -3.97 -11.88 5.52
C ASN A 79 -5.50 -11.72 5.73
N TYR A 80 -6.04 -12.34 6.77
CA TYR A 80 -7.48 -12.26 7.07
C TYR A 80 -7.96 -10.82 7.28
N ASN A 81 -7.19 -9.97 7.95
CA ASN A 81 -7.55 -8.55 8.13
C ASN A 81 -7.60 -7.80 6.80
N SER A 82 -6.75 -8.15 5.82
CA SER A 82 -6.84 -7.60 4.46
C SER A 82 -8.15 -7.99 3.79
N VAL A 83 -8.57 -9.26 3.95
CA VAL A 83 -9.85 -9.76 3.41
C VAL A 83 -11.02 -9.05 4.10
N TRP A 84 -11.06 -9.04 5.43
CA TRP A 84 -12.10 -8.38 6.23
C TRP A 84 -12.23 -6.89 5.89
N THR A 85 -11.10 -6.18 5.79
CA THR A 85 -11.09 -4.78 5.36
C THR A 85 -11.68 -4.60 3.96
N SER A 86 -11.32 -5.48 3.01
CA SER A 86 -11.83 -5.39 1.64
C SER A 86 -13.33 -5.67 1.52
N ILE A 87 -13.95 -6.33 2.48
CA ILE A 87 -15.41 -6.56 2.50
C ILE A 87 -16.15 -5.68 3.52
N PHE A 88 -15.43 -4.74 4.15
CA PHE A 88 -15.91 -3.84 5.20
C PHE A 88 -16.56 -4.57 6.38
N GLU A 89 -15.94 -5.65 6.84
CA GLU A 89 -16.35 -6.43 8.02
C GLU A 89 -15.21 -6.52 9.05
N PRO A 90 -15.52 -6.80 10.33
CA PRO A 90 -14.52 -7.20 11.32
C PRO A 90 -14.06 -8.66 11.15
#